data_AF-A0A9W4RTM4-F1
#
_entry.id   AF-A0A9W4RTM4-F1
#
_cell.length_a   1.000
_cell.length_b   1.000
_cell.length_c   1.000
_cell.angle_alpha   90.00
_cell.angle_beta   90.00
_cell.angle_gamma   90.00
#
_symmetry.space_group_name_H-M   'P 1'
#
loop_
_entity.id
_entity.type
_entity.pdbx_description
1 polymer ?
#
loop_
_entity_poly.entity_id
_entity_poly.type
_entity_poly.pdbx_seq_one_letter_code
_entity_poly.pdbx_strand_id
1 'polypeptide(L)'
;MRQRITFIHKPGNGVPFEALEVSDAGVKGPEIEAVREDRVTLALEELPAELSQLLSESHELHIRWVTPETYETVTPLNSRVSPGFHLFYTPKKEGQWDAVKLCEALGDAFGASGCPSSESFTSLPNDRFSHSAALQYYEPLDNLTKFIHYTSETLCPASNTACKSRAEDLKTAASLDISYDTISHALKVTAQWPYTTHKIDVASTPKHRTEVGVLTTDSSAKPEPHEIGMTGGLTVLGEHTKPSPVLFNVPARHRRHDEVAAGSSFSAKFLEPTGLHPALQLTVSSARPPVDDAYCAIHAHFTLPKTIFADRYQLADDLFLQSKNLTALRYSSSPVDLEAPAYATKPWGSGVLLELAPPTAQEQDTEWTAEIPLHLRYLKPADGGYTDLEVPHPAVFWACSSEEGTKFPSSPFERVNLGYDALFGPRTVFWHV
;
A
#
# COMPACT_ATOMS: atom_id res chain seq x y z
N MET A 1 -19.70 7.05 10.51
CA MET A 1 -19.02 6.14 11.47
C MET A 1 -17.65 6.70 11.78
N ARG A 2 -17.30 6.86 13.05
CA ARG A 2 -16.10 7.60 13.47
C ARG A 2 -14.87 6.71 13.56
N GLN A 3 -15.04 5.53 14.14
CA GLN A 3 -13.99 4.54 14.29
C GLN A 3 -14.52 3.18 13.86
N ARG A 4 -13.68 2.41 13.17
CA ARG A 4 -13.92 1.02 12.84
C ARG A 4 -12.70 0.21 13.24
N ILE A 5 -12.89 -0.84 14.02
CA ILE A 5 -11.84 -1.80 14.36
C ILE A 5 -12.31 -3.15 13.84
N THR A 6 -11.50 -3.80 13.02
CA THR A 6 -11.89 -5.05 12.37
C THR A 6 -10.79 -6.07 12.54
N PHE A 7 -11.16 -7.23 13.08
CA PHE A 7 -10.33 -8.43 13.14
C PHE A 7 -10.78 -9.36 12.02
N ILE A 8 -9.89 -9.64 11.06
CA ILE A 8 -10.16 -10.57 9.97
C ILE A 8 -9.33 -11.82 10.17
N HIS A 9 -9.99 -12.95 10.40
CA HIS A 9 -9.34 -14.22 10.66
C HIS A 9 -9.48 -15.18 9.47
N LYS A 10 -8.65 -16.22 9.41
CA LYS A 10 -8.79 -17.30 8.43
C LYS A 10 -10.02 -18.17 8.77
N PRO A 11 -10.67 -18.80 7.77
CA PRO A 11 -11.73 -19.78 8.03
C PRO A 11 -11.27 -20.85 9.02
N GLY A 12 -12.09 -21.12 10.04
CA GLY A 12 -11.77 -22.07 11.11
C GLY A 12 -11.13 -21.47 12.37
N ASN A 13 -10.54 -20.27 12.27
CA ASN A 13 -9.89 -19.59 13.41
C ASN A 13 -10.81 -18.59 14.13
N GLY A 14 -12.12 -18.70 13.92
CA GLY A 14 -13.10 -17.79 14.50
C GLY A 14 -13.33 -17.99 15.98
N VAL A 15 -13.94 -16.99 16.61
CA VAL A 15 -14.38 -17.03 18.00
C VAL A 15 -15.92 -17.02 18.05
N PRO A 16 -16.55 -17.81 18.92
CA PRO A 16 -18.00 -17.78 19.08
C PRO A 16 -18.43 -16.41 19.63
N PHE A 17 -19.58 -15.89 19.17
CA PHE A 17 -20.05 -14.57 19.59
C PHE A 17 -20.35 -14.49 21.09
N GLU A 18 -20.68 -15.63 21.71
CA GLU A 18 -20.91 -15.75 23.14
C GLU A 18 -19.64 -15.52 23.98
N ALA A 19 -18.45 -15.65 23.36
CA ALA A 19 -17.18 -15.33 24.01
C ALA A 19 -16.83 -13.84 23.94
N LEU A 20 -17.65 -13.01 23.26
CA LEU A 20 -17.47 -11.57 23.18
C LEU A 20 -18.36 -10.87 24.21
N GLU A 21 -17.72 -10.25 25.20
CA GLU A 21 -18.36 -9.43 26.21
C GLU A 21 -18.51 -8.00 25.71
N VAL A 22 -19.73 -7.59 25.39
CA VAL A 22 -20.06 -6.23 24.97
C VAL A 22 -20.63 -5.44 26.14
N SER A 23 -20.08 -4.27 26.39
CA SER A 23 -20.52 -3.34 27.44
C SER A 23 -20.41 -1.89 26.97
N ASP A 24 -20.95 -0.96 27.75
CA ASP A 24 -20.79 0.49 27.50
C ASP A 24 -19.32 0.92 27.52
N ALA A 25 -18.45 0.17 28.23
CA ALA A 25 -17.02 0.45 28.30
C ALA A 25 -16.25 -0.04 27.06
N GLY A 26 -16.83 -0.94 26.26
CA GLY A 26 -16.14 -1.56 25.14
C GLY A 26 -16.51 -3.03 24.89
N VAL A 27 -15.73 -3.65 24.00
CA VAL A 27 -15.79 -5.08 23.69
C VAL A 27 -14.54 -5.77 24.21
N LYS A 28 -14.72 -6.89 24.91
CA LYS A 28 -13.65 -7.79 25.33
C LYS A 28 -13.92 -9.20 24.82
N GLY A 29 -12.86 -9.93 24.52
CA GLY A 29 -12.94 -11.31 24.05
C GLY A 29 -11.63 -12.05 24.23
N PRO A 30 -11.58 -13.31 23.77
CA PRO A 30 -10.35 -14.10 23.79
C PRO A 30 -9.32 -13.54 22.81
N GLU A 31 -8.12 -14.12 22.87
CA GLU A 31 -7.12 -13.94 21.83
C GLU A 31 -7.54 -14.70 20.56
N ILE A 32 -7.27 -14.10 19.40
CA ILE A 32 -7.59 -14.66 18.08
C ILE A 32 -6.41 -14.44 17.13
N GLU A 33 -6.14 -15.41 16.26
CA GLU A 33 -5.24 -15.18 15.13
C GLU A 33 -5.98 -14.44 14.02
N ALA A 34 -5.60 -13.19 13.77
CA ALA A 34 -6.26 -12.34 12.81
C ALA A 34 -5.31 -11.27 12.26
N VAL A 35 -5.69 -10.65 11.16
CA VAL A 35 -5.24 -9.29 10.81
C VAL A 35 -6.13 -8.31 11.56
N ARG A 36 -5.54 -7.30 12.17
CA ARG A 36 -6.29 -6.19 12.79
C ARG A 36 -6.19 -4.96 11.90
N GLU A 37 -7.31 -4.34 11.58
CA GLU A 37 -7.40 -3.05 10.91
C GLU A 37 -8.12 -2.06 11.83
N ASP A 38 -7.46 -0.94 12.14
CA ASP A 38 -8.08 0.18 12.85
C ASP A 38 -8.21 1.36 11.88
N ARG A 39 -9.43 1.86 11.70
CA ARG A 39 -9.73 3.04 10.88
C ARG A 39 -10.37 4.12 11.72
N VAL A 40 -9.87 5.35 11.59
CA VAL A 40 -10.43 6.56 12.19
C VAL A 40 -10.71 7.59 11.09
N THR A 41 -11.89 8.22 11.14
CA THR A 41 -12.29 9.27 10.21
C THR A 41 -12.46 10.59 10.95
N LEU A 42 -11.59 11.56 10.69
CA LEU A 42 -11.55 12.88 11.32
C LEU A 42 -12.09 13.95 10.37
N ALA A 43 -12.92 14.88 10.87
CA ALA A 43 -13.29 16.07 10.12
C ALA A 43 -12.16 17.11 10.22
N LEU A 44 -12.10 18.06 9.28
CA LEU A 44 -11.01 19.04 9.24
C LEU A 44 -10.99 19.97 10.45
N GLU A 45 -12.14 20.24 11.06
CA GLU A 45 -12.27 21.13 12.22
C GLU A 45 -11.70 20.50 13.50
N GLU A 46 -11.45 19.21 13.47
CA GLU A 46 -10.92 18.44 14.60
C GLU A 46 -9.40 18.26 14.52
N LEU A 47 -8.79 18.70 13.43
CA LEU A 47 -7.36 18.67 13.22
C LEU A 47 -6.74 19.98 13.74
N PRO A 48 -5.46 19.96 14.16
CA PRO A 48 -4.68 21.17 14.37
C PRO A 48 -4.78 22.13 13.18
N ALA A 49 -4.75 23.44 13.45
CA ALA A 49 -5.00 24.48 12.45
C ALA A 49 -4.06 24.36 11.24
N GLU A 50 -2.80 24.03 11.48
CA GLU A 50 -1.78 23.87 10.44
C GLU A 50 -2.11 22.71 9.49
N LEU A 51 -2.50 21.55 10.03
CA LEU A 51 -2.90 20.38 9.26
C LEU A 51 -4.22 20.62 8.52
N SER A 52 -5.19 21.23 9.20
CA SER A 52 -6.48 21.59 8.61
C SER A 52 -6.29 22.52 7.40
N GLN A 53 -5.42 23.53 7.53
CA GLN A 53 -5.09 24.43 6.45
C GLN A 53 -4.40 23.71 5.29
N LEU A 54 -3.39 22.89 5.56
CA LEU A 54 -2.67 22.11 4.55
C LEU A 54 -3.63 21.23 3.72
N LEU A 55 -4.54 20.51 4.38
CA LEU A 55 -5.53 19.67 3.72
C LEU A 55 -6.55 20.52 2.93
N SER A 56 -6.93 21.70 3.43
CA SER A 56 -7.86 22.59 2.70
C SER A 56 -7.31 23.12 1.36
N GLU A 57 -5.97 23.18 1.24
CA GLU A 57 -5.22 23.57 0.04
C GLU A 57 -4.95 22.38 -0.91
N SER A 58 -5.27 21.16 -0.47
CA SER A 58 -5.10 19.91 -1.22
C SER A 58 -6.39 19.52 -1.95
N HIS A 59 -6.30 19.07 -3.19
CA HIS A 59 -7.43 18.39 -3.86
C HIS A 59 -7.60 16.97 -3.30
N GLU A 60 -6.47 16.29 -3.15
CA GLU A 60 -6.33 14.99 -2.51
C GLU A 60 -4.90 14.81 -2.01
N LEU A 61 -4.76 14.07 -0.91
CA LEU A 61 -3.50 13.75 -0.27
C LEU A 61 -3.60 12.34 0.29
N HIS A 62 -2.70 11.47 -0.16
CA HIS A 62 -2.67 10.08 0.27
C HIS A 62 -1.25 9.68 0.66
N ILE A 63 -1.07 9.29 1.91
CA ILE A 63 0.17 8.70 2.41
C ILE A 63 -0.05 7.19 2.52
N ARG A 64 0.91 6.42 2.03
CA ARG A 64 1.00 4.97 2.20
C ARG A 64 2.35 4.64 2.79
N TRP A 65 2.36 4.07 3.98
CA TRP A 65 3.55 3.50 4.57
C TRP A 65 3.37 1.99 4.70
N VAL A 66 4.43 1.24 4.38
CA VAL A 66 4.50 -0.22 4.58
C VAL A 66 5.86 -0.56 5.17
N THR A 67 5.86 -1.42 6.18
CA THR A 67 7.09 -1.92 6.82
C THR A 67 7.99 -2.65 5.81
N PRO A 68 9.33 -2.55 5.91
CA PRO A 68 10.25 -3.39 5.17
C PRO A 68 10.26 -4.85 5.66
N GLU A 69 9.71 -5.12 6.84
CA GLU A 69 9.63 -6.48 7.39
C GLU A 69 8.60 -7.34 6.67
N THR A 70 8.90 -8.62 6.48
CA THR A 70 7.95 -9.58 5.92
C THR A 70 6.78 -9.77 6.89
N TYR A 71 5.56 -9.71 6.35
CA TYR A 71 4.36 -10.00 7.13
C TYR A 71 3.29 -10.75 6.34
N GLU A 72 2.52 -11.54 7.07
CA GLU A 72 1.34 -12.23 6.58
C GLU A 72 0.08 -11.36 6.71
N THR A 73 -0.83 -11.52 5.75
CA THR A 73 -2.15 -10.87 5.72
C THR A 73 -3.19 -11.88 5.23
N VAL A 74 -4.46 -11.49 5.29
CA VAL A 74 -5.59 -12.31 4.84
C VAL A 74 -6.52 -11.51 3.94
N THR A 75 -7.22 -12.23 3.08
CA THR A 75 -8.28 -11.71 2.22
C THR A 75 -9.38 -11.04 3.04
N PRO A 76 -9.85 -9.82 2.69
CA PRO A 76 -9.59 -9.04 1.47
C PRO A 76 -8.38 -8.06 1.53
N LEU A 77 -7.57 -8.08 2.59
CA LEU A 77 -6.49 -7.10 2.85
C LEU A 77 -5.18 -7.48 2.14
N ASN A 78 -5.25 -7.71 0.84
CA ASN A 78 -4.16 -8.30 0.03
C ASN A 78 -3.36 -7.29 -0.79
N SER A 79 -3.73 -6.01 -0.78
CA SER A 79 -3.01 -4.98 -1.52
C SER A 79 -1.55 -4.88 -1.08
N ARG A 80 -0.61 -4.94 -2.03
CA ARG A 80 0.82 -4.71 -1.78
C ARG A 80 1.27 -3.39 -2.42
N VAL A 81 2.32 -2.80 -1.86
CA VAL A 81 3.13 -1.70 -2.41
C VAL A 81 4.57 -1.90 -1.90
N SER A 82 5.57 -1.40 -2.61
CA SER A 82 6.96 -1.43 -2.14
C SER A 82 7.09 -0.81 -0.74
N PRO A 83 7.92 -1.35 0.16
CA PRO A 83 8.14 -0.79 1.49
C PRO A 83 8.62 0.65 1.48
N GLY A 84 8.42 1.37 2.58
CA GLY A 84 8.80 2.76 2.77
C GLY A 84 7.63 3.73 2.75
N PHE A 85 7.94 5.03 2.68
CA PHE A 85 6.97 6.11 2.70
C PHE A 85 6.63 6.56 1.28
N HIS A 86 5.34 6.54 0.94
CA HIS A 86 4.82 7.04 -0.33
C HIS A 86 3.81 8.16 -0.06
N LEU A 87 3.93 9.25 -0.80
CA LEU A 87 2.96 10.33 -0.84
C LEU A 87 2.45 10.49 -2.27
N PHE A 88 1.13 10.46 -2.41
CA PHE A 88 0.41 10.78 -3.62
C PHE A 88 -0.39 12.05 -3.39
N TYR A 89 -0.16 13.07 -4.22
CA TYR A 89 -0.62 14.42 -3.95
C TYR A 89 -1.15 15.12 -5.20
N THR A 90 -2.31 15.77 -5.08
CA THR A 90 -2.85 16.67 -6.09
C THR A 90 -3.18 18.00 -5.42
N PRO A 91 -2.52 19.11 -5.80
CA PRO A 91 -2.84 20.42 -5.26
C PRO A 91 -4.20 20.91 -5.76
N LYS A 92 -4.91 21.71 -4.96
CA LYS A 92 -6.22 22.25 -5.35
C LYS A 92 -6.15 23.29 -6.47
N LYS A 93 -5.01 23.96 -6.62
CA LYS A 93 -4.73 24.92 -7.69
C LYS A 93 -3.48 24.47 -8.44
N GLU A 94 -3.61 24.28 -9.75
CA GLU A 94 -2.49 23.90 -10.60
C GLU A 94 -1.40 24.99 -10.59
N GLY A 95 -0.13 24.56 -10.48
CA GLY A 95 1.05 25.43 -10.62
C GLY A 95 1.35 26.38 -9.45
N GLN A 96 0.48 26.48 -8.43
CA GLN A 96 0.69 27.34 -7.25
C GLN A 96 0.28 26.59 -5.98
N TRP A 97 1.19 25.77 -5.46
CA TRP A 97 1.04 25.13 -4.17
C TRP A 97 2.34 25.26 -3.37
N ASP A 98 2.22 25.34 -2.05
CA ASP A 98 3.35 25.53 -1.16
C ASP A 98 4.00 24.18 -0.85
N ALA A 99 4.89 23.76 -1.73
CA ALA A 99 5.62 22.51 -1.58
C ALA A 99 6.55 22.50 -0.38
N VAL A 100 7.10 23.65 -0.01
CA VAL A 100 7.98 23.78 1.16
C VAL A 100 7.16 23.48 2.42
N LYS A 101 5.99 24.10 2.57
CA LYS A 101 5.10 23.86 3.71
C LYS A 101 4.63 22.40 3.80
N LEU A 102 4.29 21.76 2.68
CA LEU A 102 3.95 20.34 2.69
C LEU A 102 5.14 19.51 3.17
N CYS A 103 6.32 19.74 2.58
CA CYS A 103 7.51 18.98 2.94
C CYS A 103 7.95 19.21 4.39
N GLU A 104 7.84 20.42 4.93
CA GLU A 104 8.10 20.72 6.35
C GLU A 104 7.17 19.92 7.25
N ALA A 105 5.86 19.88 6.93
CA ALA A 105 4.90 19.08 7.69
C ALA A 105 5.22 17.57 7.63
N LEU A 106 5.71 17.07 6.49
CA LEU A 106 6.17 15.68 6.37
C LEU A 106 7.45 15.43 7.17
N GLY A 107 8.37 16.38 7.18
CA GLY A 107 9.60 16.33 7.97
C GLY A 107 9.31 16.28 9.46
N ASP A 108 8.40 17.12 9.94
CA ASP A 108 7.98 17.15 11.35
C ASP A 108 7.24 15.87 11.76
N ALA A 109 6.35 15.37 10.91
CA ALA A 109 5.53 14.21 11.22
C ALA A 109 6.26 12.88 11.04
N PHE A 110 6.98 12.68 9.93
CA PHE A 110 7.57 11.38 9.56
C PHE A 110 9.09 11.37 9.63
N GLY A 111 9.75 12.53 9.76
CA GLY A 111 11.19 12.64 9.59
C GLY A 111 11.64 12.58 8.12
N ALA A 112 10.72 12.79 7.17
CA ALA A 112 11.04 12.81 5.75
C ALA A 112 11.96 14.00 5.43
N SER A 113 13.13 13.71 4.87
CA SER A 113 14.19 14.72 4.68
C SER A 113 14.55 14.95 3.20
N GLY A 114 14.11 14.06 2.31
CA GLY A 114 14.37 14.13 0.87
C GLY A 114 13.44 15.06 0.07
N CYS A 115 12.56 15.79 0.75
CA CYS A 115 11.53 16.66 0.19
C CYS A 115 11.89 18.14 0.47
N PRO A 116 12.82 18.81 -0.25
CA PRO A 116 13.02 20.25 -0.04
C PRO A 116 12.06 21.14 -0.85
N SER A 117 11.45 20.63 -1.93
CA SER A 117 10.61 21.45 -2.82
C SER A 117 9.74 20.59 -3.74
N SER A 118 8.96 21.24 -4.62
CA SER A 118 8.17 20.56 -5.65
C SER A 118 9.00 19.75 -6.65
N GLU A 119 10.29 20.09 -6.83
CA GLU A 119 11.19 19.36 -7.74
C GLU A 119 11.57 17.96 -7.24
N SER A 120 11.28 17.67 -5.97
CA SER A 120 11.46 16.35 -5.37
C SER A 120 10.42 15.33 -5.84
N PHE A 121 9.31 15.78 -6.42
CA PHE A 121 8.19 14.95 -6.84
C PHE A 121 8.35 14.50 -8.30
N THR A 122 7.74 13.36 -8.62
CA THR A 122 7.55 12.88 -10.00
C THR A 122 6.09 13.06 -10.40
N SER A 123 5.84 13.40 -11.66
CA SER A 123 4.46 13.47 -12.18
C SER A 123 3.94 12.08 -12.49
N LEU A 124 2.68 11.82 -12.14
CA LEU A 124 1.94 10.64 -12.54
C LEU A 124 1.07 10.94 -13.78
N PRO A 125 0.73 9.93 -14.59
CA PRO A 125 -0.21 10.10 -15.69
C PRO A 125 -1.60 10.48 -15.16
N ASN A 126 -2.10 11.65 -15.58
CA ASN A 126 -3.42 12.16 -15.19
C ASN A 126 -4.46 12.06 -16.32
N ASP A 127 -3.99 11.69 -17.52
CA ASP A 127 -4.69 11.74 -18.79
C ASP A 127 -5.33 10.40 -19.18
N ARG A 128 -4.93 9.29 -18.56
CA ARG A 128 -5.42 7.94 -18.89
C ARG A 128 -6.55 7.43 -17.99
N PHE A 129 -6.47 7.68 -16.68
CA PHE A 129 -7.45 7.20 -15.71
C PHE A 129 -7.70 8.28 -14.64
N SER A 130 -8.91 8.82 -14.58
CA SER A 130 -9.30 10.05 -13.86
C SER A 130 -9.30 9.97 -12.32
N HIS A 131 -8.60 9.00 -11.73
CA HIS A 131 -8.61 8.70 -10.30
C HIS A 131 -7.20 8.63 -9.70
N SER A 132 -6.19 9.10 -10.42
CA SER A 132 -4.80 9.13 -9.97
C SER A 132 -4.41 10.51 -9.45
N ALA A 133 -3.61 10.52 -8.38
CA ALA A 133 -2.97 11.74 -7.93
C ALA A 133 -1.97 12.24 -8.95
N ALA A 134 -1.78 13.57 -9.00
CA ALA A 134 -0.92 14.21 -10.00
C ALA A 134 0.57 14.01 -9.74
N LEU A 135 0.96 13.89 -8.47
CA LEU A 135 2.34 13.86 -8.03
C LEU A 135 2.58 12.68 -7.11
N GLN A 136 3.78 12.10 -7.20
CA GLN A 136 4.28 11.10 -6.27
C GLN A 136 5.59 11.57 -5.64
N TYR A 137 5.73 11.33 -4.34
CA TYR A 137 6.98 11.37 -3.61
C TYR A 137 7.21 10.04 -2.89
N TYR A 138 8.46 9.60 -2.82
CA TYR A 138 8.85 8.40 -2.08
C TYR A 138 10.15 8.62 -1.32
N GLU A 139 10.25 8.04 -0.13
CA GLU A 139 11.49 7.95 0.64
C GLU A 139 11.52 6.61 1.39
N PRO A 140 12.68 5.94 1.49
CA PRO A 140 12.84 4.83 2.42
C PRO A 140 12.49 5.27 3.84
N LEU A 141 11.65 4.49 4.52
CA LEU A 141 11.25 4.75 5.90
C LEU A 141 10.99 3.42 6.62
N ASP A 142 11.94 3.00 7.44
CA ASP A 142 11.93 1.67 8.06
C ASP A 142 10.85 1.50 9.12
N ASN A 143 10.55 2.57 9.86
CA ASN A 143 9.62 2.53 10.98
C ASN A 143 8.94 3.88 11.22
N LEU A 144 7.86 3.83 12.00
CA LEU A 144 7.03 4.99 12.30
C LEU A 144 7.46 5.75 13.57
N THR A 145 8.67 5.54 14.12
CA THR A 145 9.05 6.12 15.44
C THR A 145 8.84 7.63 15.51
N LYS A 146 9.21 8.37 14.45
CA LYS A 146 8.99 9.82 14.38
C LYS A 146 7.50 10.18 14.35
N PHE A 147 6.70 9.45 13.60
CA PHE A 147 5.26 9.64 13.52
C PHE A 147 4.53 9.30 14.80
N ILE A 148 4.97 8.25 15.49
CA ILE A 148 4.48 7.87 16.82
C ILE A 148 4.75 9.00 17.81
N HIS A 149 5.98 9.50 17.86
CA HIS A 149 6.34 10.62 18.72
C HIS A 149 5.54 11.89 18.37
N TYR A 150 5.45 12.24 17.09
CA TYR A 150 4.67 13.39 16.62
C TYR A 150 3.21 13.28 17.05
N THR A 151 2.58 12.11 16.86
CA THR A 151 1.19 11.87 17.23
C THR A 151 1.00 11.94 18.75
N SER A 152 1.85 11.25 19.52
CA SER A 152 1.78 11.20 20.98
C SER A 152 1.97 12.55 21.65
N GLU A 153 2.86 13.41 21.13
CA GLU A 153 3.23 14.68 21.77
C GLU A 153 2.52 15.90 21.18
N THR A 154 2.14 15.86 19.89
CA THR A 154 1.54 17.02 19.20
C THR A 154 0.04 16.85 18.98
N LEU A 155 -0.41 15.65 18.59
CA LEU A 155 -1.82 15.42 18.22
C LEU A 155 -2.66 14.92 19.39
N CYS A 156 -2.09 14.11 20.28
CA CYS A 156 -2.78 13.59 21.45
C CYS A 156 -2.75 14.62 22.61
N PRO A 157 -3.92 15.00 23.18
CA PRO A 157 -3.95 15.80 24.40
C PRO A 157 -3.18 15.11 25.54
N ALA A 158 -2.45 15.89 26.35
CA ALA A 158 -1.62 15.34 27.43
C ALA A 158 -2.39 14.46 28.43
N SER A 159 -3.68 14.74 28.64
CA SER A 159 -4.56 13.97 29.52
C SER A 159 -5.13 12.69 28.90
N ASN A 160 -4.98 12.50 27.57
CA ASN A 160 -5.59 11.38 26.84
C ASN A 160 -4.58 10.23 26.66
N THR A 161 -4.41 9.44 27.73
CA THR A 161 -3.52 8.26 27.73
C THR A 161 -3.91 7.22 26.69
N ALA A 162 -5.21 7.06 26.40
CA ALA A 162 -5.69 6.14 25.38
C ALA A 162 -5.26 6.56 23.95
N CYS A 163 -5.19 7.87 23.67
CA CYS A 163 -4.67 8.38 22.41
C CYS A 163 -3.19 8.04 22.25
N LYS A 164 -2.38 8.33 23.27
CA LYS A 164 -0.94 8.01 23.28
C LYS A 164 -0.69 6.51 23.14
N SER A 165 -1.44 5.67 23.86
CA SER A 165 -1.32 4.20 23.74
C SER A 165 -1.60 3.71 22.32
N ARG A 166 -2.63 4.24 21.65
CA ARG A 166 -2.91 3.88 20.25
C ARG A 166 -1.83 4.34 19.28
N ALA A 167 -1.21 5.50 19.55
CA ALA A 167 -0.08 5.95 18.76
C ALA A 167 1.12 5.00 18.95
N GLU A 168 1.43 4.59 20.18
CA GLU A 168 2.49 3.61 20.46
C GLU A 168 2.23 2.25 19.80
N ASP A 169 0.96 1.81 19.70
CA ASP A 169 0.59 0.55 19.03
C ASP A 169 1.01 0.52 17.54
N LEU A 170 1.21 1.68 16.90
CA LEU A 170 1.69 1.75 15.51
C LEU A 170 3.13 1.21 15.34
N LYS A 171 3.87 1.02 16.44
CA LYS A 171 5.22 0.45 16.41
C LYS A 171 5.28 -0.93 15.77
N THR A 172 4.20 -1.71 15.90
CA THR A 172 4.08 -3.07 15.35
C THR A 172 3.15 -3.14 14.13
N ALA A 173 2.74 -1.99 13.60
CA ALA A 173 1.89 -1.95 12.42
C ALA A 173 2.68 -2.42 11.17
N ALA A 174 2.01 -3.19 10.32
CA ALA A 174 2.53 -3.57 9.02
C ALA A 174 2.31 -2.48 7.96
N SER A 175 1.27 -1.66 8.12
CA SER A 175 1.04 -0.50 7.25
C SER A 175 0.25 0.60 7.96
N LEU A 176 0.42 1.82 7.43
CA LEU A 176 -0.30 3.02 7.83
C LEU A 176 -0.68 3.80 6.58
N ASP A 177 -1.98 4.05 6.44
CA ASP A 177 -2.55 4.81 5.36
C ASP A 177 -3.25 6.06 5.90
N ILE A 178 -2.90 7.21 5.33
CA ILE A 178 -3.60 8.47 5.59
C ILE A 178 -4.17 8.94 4.27
N SER A 179 -5.46 9.27 4.23
CA SER A 179 -6.15 9.67 3.01
C SER A 179 -7.08 10.83 3.27
N TYR A 180 -6.96 11.86 2.44
CA TYR A 180 -7.86 12.99 2.39
C TYR A 180 -8.19 13.28 0.93
N ASP A 181 -9.45 13.64 0.68
CA ASP A 181 -9.92 14.07 -0.63
C ASP A 181 -11.03 15.12 -0.46
N THR A 182 -11.15 16.01 -1.44
CA THR A 182 -12.14 17.08 -1.42
C THR A 182 -13.59 16.61 -1.60
N ILE A 183 -13.83 15.35 -1.94
CA ILE A 183 -15.19 14.80 -2.05
C ILE A 183 -15.70 14.40 -0.66
N SER A 184 -14.88 13.72 0.11
CA SER A 184 -15.22 13.23 1.45
C SER A 184 -15.07 14.29 2.53
N HIS A 185 -14.25 15.32 2.30
CA HIS A 185 -13.95 16.37 3.28
C HIS A 185 -13.57 15.81 4.66
N ALA A 186 -12.87 14.68 4.69
CA ALA A 186 -12.50 13.99 5.91
C ALA A 186 -11.13 13.34 5.76
N LEU A 187 -10.33 13.39 6.82
CA LEU A 187 -9.08 12.66 6.93
C LEU A 187 -9.36 11.26 7.45
N LYS A 188 -9.05 10.24 6.65
CA LYS A 188 -9.13 8.83 7.03
C LYS A 188 -7.74 8.32 7.35
N VAL A 189 -7.55 7.83 8.57
CA VAL A 189 -6.33 7.16 9.01
C VAL A 189 -6.65 5.70 9.21
N THR A 190 -5.94 4.81 8.52
CA THR A 190 -6.10 3.36 8.63
C THR A 190 -4.75 2.74 8.96
N ALA A 191 -4.68 1.98 10.05
CA ALA A 191 -3.50 1.20 10.40
C ALA A 191 -3.85 -0.28 10.33
N GLN A 192 -2.92 -1.09 9.84
CA GLN A 192 -3.09 -2.53 9.75
C GLN A 192 -1.93 -3.24 10.44
N TRP A 193 -2.28 -4.21 11.29
CA TRP A 193 -1.34 -5.11 11.95
C TRP A 193 -1.39 -6.48 11.30
N PRO A 194 -0.25 -7.20 11.27
CA PRO A 194 -0.14 -8.44 10.53
C PRO A 194 -1.02 -9.56 11.09
N TYR A 195 -1.16 -10.64 10.31
CA TYR A 195 -1.83 -11.86 10.76
C TYR A 195 -1.03 -12.49 11.91
N THR A 196 -1.50 -12.29 13.13
CA THR A 196 -0.87 -12.82 14.35
C THR A 196 -1.92 -12.90 15.47
N THR A 197 -1.51 -13.32 16.66
CA THR A 197 -2.37 -13.35 17.84
C THR A 197 -2.67 -11.94 18.32
N HIS A 198 -3.95 -11.55 18.28
CA HIS A 198 -4.45 -10.29 18.83
C HIS A 198 -5.44 -10.57 19.94
N LYS A 199 -5.33 -9.80 21.03
CA LYS A 199 -6.38 -9.76 22.05
C LYS A 199 -7.53 -8.88 21.58
N ILE A 200 -8.75 -9.39 21.64
CA ILE A 200 -9.96 -8.58 21.42
C ILE A 200 -10.20 -7.75 22.69
N ASP A 201 -9.71 -6.51 22.69
CA ASP A 201 -9.91 -5.55 23.77
C ASP A 201 -10.05 -4.15 23.16
N VAL A 202 -11.29 -3.69 22.99
CA VAL A 202 -11.60 -2.42 22.32
C VAL A 202 -12.41 -1.54 23.26
N ALA A 203 -11.80 -0.45 23.72
CA ALA A 203 -12.49 0.53 24.56
C ALA A 203 -13.44 1.42 23.74
N SER A 204 -14.60 1.76 24.31
CA SER A 204 -15.48 2.78 23.75
C SER A 204 -14.85 4.17 23.91
N THR A 205 -15.06 5.04 22.93
CA THR A 205 -14.66 6.45 23.03
C THR A 205 -15.91 7.32 23.18
N PRO A 206 -16.02 8.17 24.23
CA PRO A 206 -17.20 9.00 24.43
C PRO A 206 -17.54 9.85 23.20
N LYS A 207 -18.84 9.92 22.85
CA LYS A 207 -19.36 10.66 21.69
C LYS A 207 -18.86 10.19 20.33
N HIS A 208 -18.10 9.09 20.26
CA HIS A 208 -17.65 8.51 19.01
C HIS A 208 -18.42 7.21 18.75
N ARG A 209 -18.99 7.09 17.55
CA ARG A 209 -19.57 5.83 17.10
C ARG A 209 -18.45 4.89 16.63
N THR A 210 -18.20 3.86 17.42
CA THR A 210 -17.17 2.83 17.17
C THR A 210 -17.84 1.51 16.77
N GLU A 211 -17.50 1.01 15.60
CA GLU A 211 -17.87 -0.33 15.13
C GLU A 211 -16.69 -1.29 15.35
N VAL A 212 -16.99 -2.46 15.91
CA VAL A 212 -16.05 -3.57 16.08
C VAL A 212 -16.56 -4.76 15.27
N GLY A 213 -15.73 -5.24 14.36
CA GLY A 213 -16.02 -6.41 13.53
C GLY A 213 -15.06 -7.55 13.80
N VAL A 214 -15.59 -8.77 13.90
CA VAL A 214 -14.82 -10.02 13.85
C VAL A 214 -15.33 -10.81 12.66
N LEU A 215 -14.54 -10.85 11.59
CA LEU A 215 -14.98 -11.26 10.26
C LEU A 215 -14.08 -12.36 9.69
N THR A 216 -14.63 -13.13 8.75
CA THR A 216 -13.91 -14.13 7.95
C THR A 216 -14.51 -14.21 6.56
N THR A 217 -13.73 -14.69 5.59
CA THR A 217 -14.23 -15.00 4.26
C THR A 217 -15.18 -16.20 4.31
N ASP A 218 -16.24 -16.16 3.51
CA ASP A 218 -17.25 -17.22 3.40
C ASP A 218 -17.82 -17.30 1.98
N SER A 219 -17.58 -18.42 1.30
CA SER A 219 -18.08 -18.69 -0.04
C SER A 219 -19.58 -18.97 -0.10
N SER A 220 -20.23 -19.27 1.03
CA SER A 220 -21.68 -19.48 1.12
C SER A 220 -22.48 -18.21 0.82
N ALA A 221 -21.84 -17.04 0.89
CA ALA A 221 -22.40 -15.75 0.50
C ALA A 221 -22.67 -15.63 -1.01
N LYS A 222 -22.25 -16.64 -1.81
CA LYS A 222 -22.38 -16.68 -3.28
C LYS A 222 -21.87 -15.39 -3.92
N PRO A 223 -20.60 -15.02 -3.71
CA PRO A 223 -20.02 -13.83 -4.30
C PRO A 223 -20.00 -13.93 -5.83
N GLU A 224 -20.22 -12.80 -6.48
CA GLU A 224 -19.91 -12.65 -7.91
C GLU A 224 -18.39 -12.83 -8.15
N PRO A 225 -17.91 -13.10 -9.38
CA PRO A 225 -16.50 -13.42 -9.64
C PRO A 225 -15.48 -12.39 -9.11
N HIS A 226 -15.88 -11.12 -9.06
CA HIS A 226 -15.06 -9.98 -8.61
C HIS A 226 -15.28 -9.59 -7.14
N GLU A 227 -16.18 -10.29 -6.45
CA GLU A 227 -16.49 -10.09 -5.05
C GLU A 227 -15.84 -11.15 -4.15
N ILE A 228 -15.79 -10.83 -2.87
CA ILE A 228 -15.40 -11.73 -1.79
C ILE A 228 -16.57 -11.80 -0.82
N GLY A 229 -17.05 -13.01 -0.55
CA GLY A 229 -18.05 -13.25 0.48
C GLY A 229 -17.44 -13.14 1.87
N MET A 230 -18.11 -12.41 2.75
CA MET A 230 -17.69 -12.11 4.11
C MET A 230 -18.80 -12.47 5.08
N THR A 231 -18.44 -13.07 6.20
CA THR A 231 -19.34 -13.39 7.31
C THR A 231 -18.70 -13.04 8.65
N GLY A 232 -19.50 -12.95 9.70
CA GLY A 232 -18.98 -12.77 11.06
C GLY A 232 -19.92 -11.95 11.94
N GLY A 233 -19.35 -11.30 12.95
CA GLY A 233 -20.09 -10.53 13.95
C GLY A 233 -19.69 -9.06 13.93
N LEU A 234 -20.68 -8.17 13.85
CA LEU A 234 -20.50 -6.73 14.00
C LEU A 234 -21.17 -6.20 15.27
N THR A 235 -20.47 -5.35 15.99
CA THR A 235 -20.96 -4.69 17.20
C THR A 235 -20.72 -3.20 17.10
N VAL A 236 -21.74 -2.38 17.32
CA VAL A 236 -21.57 -0.94 17.47
C VAL A 236 -21.65 -0.60 18.95
N LEU A 237 -20.57 -0.04 19.50
CA LEU A 237 -20.45 0.22 20.94
C LEU A 237 -21.49 1.27 21.38
N GLY A 238 -22.22 0.96 22.45
CA GLY A 238 -23.32 1.79 22.98
C GLY A 238 -24.66 1.65 22.24
N GLU A 239 -24.69 0.98 21.08
CA GLU A 239 -25.93 0.66 20.34
C GLU A 239 -26.32 -0.81 20.54
N HIS A 240 -25.35 -1.72 20.52
CA HIS A 240 -25.58 -3.16 20.61
C HIS A 240 -25.10 -3.73 21.95
N THR A 241 -25.83 -4.73 22.47
CA THR A 241 -25.44 -5.50 23.67
C THR A 241 -24.79 -6.84 23.34
N LYS A 242 -24.82 -7.26 22.07
CA LYS A 242 -24.20 -8.48 21.55
C LYS A 242 -23.77 -8.29 20.08
N PRO A 243 -22.80 -9.06 19.58
CA PRO A 243 -22.47 -9.07 18.16
C PRO A 243 -23.67 -9.48 17.30
N SER A 244 -23.92 -8.71 16.24
CA SER A 244 -24.92 -9.01 15.22
C SER A 244 -24.29 -9.84 14.11
N PRO A 245 -24.83 -11.02 13.77
CA PRO A 245 -24.34 -11.80 12.64
C PRO A 245 -24.54 -11.04 11.33
N VAL A 246 -23.54 -11.09 10.46
CA VAL A 246 -23.59 -10.51 9.12
C VAL A 246 -23.09 -11.50 8.08
N LEU A 247 -23.66 -11.41 6.87
CA LEU A 247 -23.23 -12.12 5.67
C LEU A 247 -23.41 -11.15 4.50
N PHE A 248 -22.32 -10.82 3.81
CA PHE A 248 -22.33 -9.83 2.74
C PHE A 248 -21.18 -10.07 1.76
N ASN A 249 -21.31 -9.55 0.54
CA ASN A 249 -20.23 -9.58 -0.45
C ASN A 249 -19.57 -8.20 -0.53
N VAL A 250 -18.25 -8.19 -0.72
CA VAL A 250 -17.48 -6.97 -0.98
C VAL A 250 -16.74 -7.08 -2.30
N PRO A 251 -16.78 -6.06 -3.16
CA PRO A 251 -15.92 -6.02 -4.33
C PRO A 251 -14.46 -5.92 -3.88
N ALA A 252 -13.58 -6.66 -4.54
CA ALA A 252 -12.17 -6.66 -4.20
C ALA A 252 -11.30 -6.82 -5.44
N ARG A 253 -10.60 -5.72 -5.75
CA ARG A 253 -9.65 -5.67 -6.86
C ARG A 253 -8.29 -6.28 -6.51
N HIS A 254 -7.96 -6.48 -5.24
CA HIS A 254 -6.69 -7.04 -4.80
C HIS A 254 -6.89 -8.44 -4.23
N ARG A 255 -6.27 -9.42 -4.88
CA ARG A 255 -6.34 -10.84 -4.53
C ARG A 255 -4.95 -11.40 -4.37
N ARG A 256 -4.84 -12.58 -3.76
CA ARG A 256 -3.57 -13.29 -3.70
C ARG A 256 -3.51 -14.33 -4.79
N HIS A 257 -2.40 -14.39 -5.51
CA HIS A 257 -2.19 -15.37 -6.55
C HIS A 257 -2.13 -16.80 -5.99
N ASP A 258 -1.72 -16.97 -4.72
CA ASP A 258 -1.68 -18.27 -4.05
C ASP A 258 -3.05 -18.93 -3.84
N GLU A 259 -4.15 -18.17 -3.97
CA GLU A 259 -5.52 -18.70 -3.99
C GLU A 259 -5.79 -19.58 -5.23
N VAL A 260 -5.07 -19.35 -6.33
CA VAL A 260 -5.21 -20.10 -7.59
C VAL A 260 -3.97 -20.96 -7.90
N ALA A 261 -2.78 -20.49 -7.52
CA ALA A 261 -1.51 -21.19 -7.69
C ALA A 261 -0.80 -21.35 -6.34
N ALA A 262 -1.11 -22.44 -5.63
CA ALA A 262 -0.58 -22.69 -4.29
C ALA A 262 0.96 -22.60 -4.25
N GLY A 263 1.50 -21.83 -3.29
CA GLY A 263 2.94 -21.60 -3.17
C GLY A 263 3.48 -20.51 -4.11
N SER A 264 2.60 -19.75 -4.78
CA SER A 264 2.99 -18.51 -5.45
C SER A 264 3.78 -17.61 -4.51
N SER A 265 4.97 -17.24 -4.95
CA SER A 265 5.87 -16.32 -4.28
C SER A 265 6.90 -15.80 -5.28
N PHE A 266 7.61 -14.75 -4.90
CA PHE A 266 8.77 -14.29 -5.65
C PHE A 266 9.93 -13.97 -4.71
N SER A 267 11.14 -13.96 -5.26
CA SER A 267 12.33 -13.40 -4.62
C SER A 267 13.06 -12.47 -5.58
N ALA A 268 13.83 -11.54 -5.03
CA ALA A 268 14.59 -10.54 -5.79
C ALA A 268 16.03 -10.52 -5.28
N LYS A 269 17.00 -10.56 -6.20
CA LYS A 269 18.43 -10.48 -5.85
C LYS A 269 19.22 -9.77 -6.95
N PHE A 270 20.29 -9.06 -6.57
CA PHE A 270 21.24 -8.55 -7.54
C PHE A 270 22.21 -9.67 -7.96
N LEU A 271 22.48 -9.77 -9.27
CA LEU A 271 23.46 -10.71 -9.80
C LEU A 271 24.89 -10.20 -9.54
N GLU A 272 25.77 -11.10 -9.12
CA GLU A 272 27.18 -10.81 -8.89
C GLU A 272 28.05 -11.10 -10.12
N PRO A 273 29.12 -10.31 -10.36
CA PRO A 273 29.55 -9.15 -9.58
C PRO A 273 28.68 -7.91 -9.85
N THR A 274 28.38 -7.15 -8.80
CA THR A 274 27.67 -5.88 -8.94
C THR A 274 28.65 -4.76 -9.34
N GLY A 275 28.38 -4.13 -10.49
CA GLY A 275 29.12 -2.95 -10.98
C GLY A 275 28.22 -1.72 -11.04
N LEU A 276 28.59 -0.73 -11.88
CA LEU A 276 27.73 0.43 -12.16
C LEU A 276 26.47 0.08 -12.97
N HIS A 277 26.39 -1.14 -13.50
CA HIS A 277 25.23 -1.66 -14.25
C HIS A 277 24.69 -2.93 -13.57
N PRO A 278 24.13 -2.82 -12.34
CA PRO A 278 23.60 -3.99 -11.65
C PRO A 278 22.41 -4.59 -12.41
N ALA A 279 22.33 -5.92 -12.44
CA ALA A 279 21.17 -6.65 -12.94
C ALA A 279 20.40 -7.23 -11.75
N LEU A 280 19.14 -6.83 -11.60
CA LEU A 280 18.24 -7.38 -10.61
C LEU A 280 17.52 -8.59 -11.20
N GLN A 281 17.72 -9.77 -10.64
CA GLN A 281 16.99 -10.98 -11.01
C GLN A 281 15.77 -11.14 -10.10
N LEU A 282 14.58 -11.19 -10.70
CA LEU A 282 13.39 -11.70 -10.06
C LEU A 282 13.28 -13.20 -10.34
N THR A 283 12.94 -13.96 -9.31
CA THR A 283 12.62 -15.38 -9.41
C THR A 283 11.17 -15.55 -8.96
N VAL A 284 10.33 -16.12 -9.83
CA VAL A 284 8.88 -16.27 -9.60
C VAL A 284 8.55 -17.75 -9.59
N SER A 285 7.82 -18.22 -8.57
CA SER A 285 7.59 -19.65 -8.37
C SER A 285 6.54 -20.28 -9.29
N SER A 286 5.70 -19.47 -9.96
CA SER A 286 4.69 -19.94 -10.89
C SER A 286 4.49 -18.98 -12.05
N ALA A 287 4.36 -19.53 -13.26
CA ALA A 287 4.01 -18.81 -14.47
C ALA A 287 2.54 -18.98 -14.86
N ARG A 288 1.75 -19.65 -14.02
CA ARG A 288 0.33 -19.91 -14.26
C ARG A 288 -0.47 -18.60 -14.11
N PRO A 289 -1.28 -18.20 -15.11
CA PRO A 289 -2.18 -17.05 -14.95
C PRO A 289 -3.33 -17.41 -13.98
N PRO A 290 -3.88 -16.44 -13.24
CA PRO A 290 -4.98 -16.69 -12.31
C PRO A 290 -6.33 -16.96 -13.01
N VAL A 291 -6.49 -16.53 -14.27
CA VAL A 291 -7.73 -16.70 -15.05
C VAL A 291 -7.34 -17.02 -16.49
N ASP A 292 -7.85 -18.13 -17.03
CA ASP A 292 -7.49 -18.63 -18.37
C ASP A 292 -8.18 -17.85 -19.51
N ASP A 293 -9.42 -17.38 -19.30
CA ASP A 293 -10.25 -16.74 -20.34
C ASP A 293 -10.19 -15.19 -20.33
N ALA A 294 -9.34 -14.60 -19.49
CA ALA A 294 -9.16 -13.16 -19.40
C ALA A 294 -7.76 -12.75 -19.88
N TYR A 295 -7.62 -11.53 -20.41
CA TYR A 295 -6.30 -10.97 -20.65
C TYR A 295 -5.60 -10.71 -19.31
N CYS A 296 -4.70 -11.61 -18.94
CA CYS A 296 -3.88 -11.57 -17.74
C CYS A 296 -2.41 -11.50 -18.11
N ALA A 297 -1.70 -10.51 -17.56
CA ALA A 297 -0.26 -10.39 -17.72
C ALA A 297 0.40 -10.08 -16.38
N ILE A 298 1.56 -10.71 -16.13
CA ILE A 298 2.34 -10.49 -14.92
C ILE A 298 3.18 -9.22 -15.07
N HIS A 299 3.16 -8.40 -14.02
CA HIS A 299 3.85 -7.13 -13.96
C HIS A 299 4.70 -7.05 -12.69
N ALA A 300 5.79 -6.29 -12.78
CA ALA A 300 6.57 -5.85 -11.64
C ALA A 300 6.63 -4.33 -11.62
N HIS A 301 6.13 -3.72 -10.54
CA HIS A 301 6.22 -2.30 -10.29
C HIS A 301 7.36 -2.01 -9.32
N PHE A 302 8.35 -1.24 -9.79
CA PHE A 302 9.54 -0.86 -9.05
C PHE A 302 9.44 0.57 -8.56
N THR A 303 9.77 0.77 -7.29
CA THR A 303 9.99 2.08 -6.69
C THR A 303 11.50 2.25 -6.53
N LEU A 304 12.15 2.89 -7.49
CA LEU A 304 13.61 3.02 -7.52
C LEU A 304 14.04 4.34 -6.87
N PRO A 305 14.79 4.32 -5.75
CA PRO A 305 15.37 5.53 -5.18
C PRO A 305 16.31 6.19 -6.17
N LYS A 306 16.53 7.51 -6.07
CA LYS A 306 17.37 8.26 -7.03
C LYS A 306 18.78 7.73 -7.26
N THR A 307 19.31 6.89 -6.37
CA THR A 307 20.65 6.27 -6.51
C THR A 307 20.71 5.23 -7.61
N ILE A 308 19.58 4.62 -8.00
CA ILE A 308 19.50 3.59 -9.02
C ILE A 308 18.36 3.90 -9.99
N PHE A 309 18.54 3.62 -11.27
CA PHE A 309 17.50 3.87 -12.27
C PHE A 309 17.48 2.82 -13.37
N ALA A 310 16.35 2.71 -14.05
CA ALA A 310 16.21 1.91 -15.26
C ALA A 310 16.36 2.80 -16.50
N ASP A 311 17.18 2.38 -17.46
CA ASP A 311 17.31 3.10 -18.73
C ASP A 311 16.12 2.76 -19.64
N ARG A 312 15.25 3.75 -19.86
CA ARG A 312 14.06 3.60 -20.70
C ARG A 312 14.38 3.31 -22.17
N TYR A 313 15.52 3.75 -22.69
CA TYR A 313 15.89 3.53 -24.09
C TYR A 313 16.44 2.11 -24.28
N GLN A 314 17.19 1.61 -23.30
CA GLN A 314 17.58 0.20 -23.27
C GLN A 314 16.34 -0.71 -23.19
N LEU A 315 15.37 -0.34 -22.37
CA LEU A 315 14.10 -1.06 -22.19
C LEU A 315 13.06 -0.80 -23.30
N ALA A 316 13.45 -0.12 -24.39
CA ALA A 316 12.61 0.06 -25.57
C ALA A 316 12.96 -0.90 -26.71
N ASP A 317 14.04 -1.69 -26.59
CA ASP A 317 14.46 -2.67 -27.59
C ASP A 317 13.83 -4.05 -27.33
N ASP A 318 12.98 -4.51 -28.26
CA ASP A 318 12.21 -5.74 -28.12
C ASP A 318 13.10 -6.99 -28.00
N LEU A 319 14.21 -7.05 -28.74
CA LEU A 319 15.13 -8.20 -28.70
C LEU A 319 15.86 -8.28 -27.37
N PHE A 320 16.27 -7.13 -26.85
CA PHE A 320 16.88 -7.02 -25.55
C PHE A 320 15.91 -7.41 -24.43
N LEU A 321 14.67 -6.92 -24.45
CA LEU A 321 13.63 -7.33 -23.49
C LEU A 321 13.38 -8.84 -23.51
N GLN A 322 13.24 -9.44 -24.70
CA GLN A 322 13.06 -10.89 -24.85
C GLN A 322 14.23 -11.69 -24.24
N SER A 323 15.47 -11.21 -24.41
CA SER A 323 16.65 -11.86 -23.82
C SER A 323 16.67 -11.85 -22.27
N LYS A 324 15.79 -11.06 -21.66
CA LYS A 324 15.68 -10.84 -20.21
C LYS A 324 14.36 -11.34 -19.61
N ASN A 325 13.57 -12.08 -20.40
CA ASN A 325 12.22 -12.52 -20.06
C ASN A 325 11.33 -11.33 -19.65
N LEU A 326 11.43 -10.24 -20.40
CA LEU A 326 10.60 -9.05 -20.30
C LEU A 326 9.78 -8.89 -21.58
N THR A 327 8.53 -8.47 -21.44
CA THR A 327 7.63 -8.24 -22.58
C THR A 327 7.66 -6.77 -23.00
N ALA A 328 7.52 -5.84 -22.05
CA ALA A 328 7.46 -4.41 -22.35
C ALA A 328 7.75 -3.53 -21.12
N LEU A 329 8.32 -2.34 -21.38
CA LEU A 329 8.25 -1.21 -20.44
C LEU A 329 6.88 -0.53 -20.57
N ARG A 330 5.99 -0.76 -19.60
CA ARG A 330 4.62 -0.22 -19.61
C ARG A 330 4.54 1.21 -19.08
N TYR A 331 5.41 1.56 -18.14
CA TYR A 331 5.50 2.90 -17.59
C TYR A 331 6.90 3.19 -17.03
N SER A 332 7.36 4.42 -17.20
CA SER A 332 8.52 4.96 -16.49
C SER A 332 8.24 6.42 -16.15
N SER A 333 8.48 6.79 -14.90
CA SER A 333 8.33 8.17 -14.45
C SER A 333 9.25 9.10 -15.25
N SER A 334 8.86 10.36 -15.40
CA SER A 334 9.67 11.38 -16.07
C SER A 334 9.78 12.64 -15.22
N PRO A 335 10.92 13.37 -15.27
CA PRO A 335 12.14 13.08 -16.05
C PRO A 335 13.07 12.07 -15.36
N VAL A 336 13.80 11.28 -16.16
CA VAL A 336 14.96 10.47 -15.71
C VAL A 336 16.18 10.95 -16.48
N ASP A 337 17.10 11.60 -15.78
CA ASP A 337 18.40 12.00 -16.31
C ASP A 337 19.32 10.77 -16.30
N LEU A 338 19.91 10.39 -17.43
CA LEU A 338 20.76 9.19 -17.51
C LEU A 338 22.22 9.46 -17.12
N GLU A 339 22.60 10.73 -17.00
CA GLU A 339 23.99 11.17 -16.80
C GLU A 339 24.20 11.82 -15.43
N ALA A 340 23.18 12.44 -14.85
CA ALA A 340 23.31 13.14 -13.58
C ALA A 340 23.68 12.22 -12.41
N PRO A 341 24.61 12.62 -11.53
CA PRO A 341 24.90 11.90 -10.29
C PRO A 341 23.75 12.03 -9.28
N ALA A 342 23.67 11.12 -8.31
CA ALA A 342 22.55 11.05 -7.35
C ALA A 342 22.37 12.33 -6.50
N TYR A 343 23.45 13.08 -6.27
CA TYR A 343 23.43 14.34 -5.52
C TYR A 343 23.00 15.56 -6.34
N ALA A 344 22.95 15.44 -7.67
CA ALA A 344 22.41 16.46 -8.57
C ALA A 344 20.97 16.14 -9.01
N THR A 345 20.55 14.89 -8.89
CA THR A 345 19.17 14.46 -9.13
C THR A 345 18.22 15.04 -8.07
N LYS A 346 17.27 15.85 -8.53
CA LYS A 346 16.27 16.52 -7.68
C LYS A 346 15.08 15.62 -7.31
N PRO A 347 14.45 14.88 -8.25
CA PRO A 347 13.38 13.96 -7.91
C PRO A 347 13.83 12.88 -6.94
N TRP A 348 12.90 12.35 -6.16
CA TRP A 348 13.14 11.26 -5.21
C TRP A 348 13.72 9.99 -5.87
N GLY A 349 13.47 9.80 -7.16
CA GLY A 349 13.82 8.61 -7.91
C GLY A 349 12.88 8.42 -9.10
N SER A 350 12.45 7.18 -9.34
CA SER A 350 11.53 6.84 -10.41
C SER A 350 10.67 5.63 -10.10
N GLY A 351 9.39 5.69 -10.44
CA GLY A 351 8.53 4.52 -10.59
C GLY A 351 8.66 3.90 -11.98
N VAL A 352 8.77 2.57 -12.05
CA VAL A 352 8.90 1.80 -13.31
C VAL A 352 7.94 0.61 -13.27
N LEU A 353 7.14 0.42 -14.33
CA LEU A 353 6.27 -0.74 -14.50
C LEU A 353 6.76 -1.57 -15.68
N LEU A 354 7.18 -2.80 -15.41
CA LEU A 354 7.58 -3.77 -16.42
C LEU A 354 6.52 -4.87 -16.53
N GLU A 355 6.16 -5.23 -17.75
CA GLU A 355 5.46 -6.48 -18.04
C GLU A 355 6.50 -7.58 -18.24
N LEU A 356 6.38 -8.68 -17.50
CA LEU A 356 7.31 -9.80 -17.58
C LEU A 356 6.84 -10.80 -18.65
N ALA A 357 7.75 -11.64 -19.13
CA ALA A 357 7.47 -12.70 -20.09
C ALA A 357 7.51 -14.08 -19.40
N PRO A 358 6.40 -14.57 -18.84
CA PRO A 358 6.34 -15.90 -18.25
C PRO A 358 6.60 -16.99 -19.32
N PRO A 359 7.20 -18.14 -18.94
CA PRO A 359 7.37 -19.27 -19.85
C PRO A 359 6.03 -19.86 -20.32
N THR A 360 6.07 -20.62 -21.40
CA THR A 360 4.87 -21.17 -22.06
C THR A 360 4.15 -22.24 -21.23
N ALA A 361 2.94 -22.62 -21.66
CA ALA A 361 2.01 -23.49 -20.94
C ALA A 361 2.59 -24.82 -20.41
N GLN A 362 3.65 -25.35 -21.03
CA GLN A 362 4.29 -26.60 -20.61
C GLN A 362 5.13 -26.47 -19.32
N GLU A 363 5.44 -25.23 -18.90
CA GLU A 363 6.37 -24.90 -17.82
C GLU A 363 5.70 -24.01 -16.74
N GLN A 364 4.36 -23.94 -16.72
CA GLN A 364 3.60 -23.02 -15.85
C GLN A 364 3.80 -23.24 -14.34
N ASP A 365 4.11 -24.48 -13.94
CA ASP A 365 4.36 -24.85 -12.55
C ASP A 365 5.85 -24.87 -12.20
N THR A 366 6.71 -24.30 -13.07
CA THR A 366 8.15 -24.21 -12.83
C THR A 366 8.56 -22.81 -12.43
N GLU A 367 9.56 -22.76 -11.55
CA GLU A 367 10.23 -21.51 -11.21
C GLU A 367 10.91 -20.93 -12.45
N TRP A 368 10.76 -19.63 -12.66
CA TRP A 368 11.37 -18.92 -13.77
C TRP A 368 11.91 -17.56 -13.32
N THR A 369 12.76 -16.96 -14.15
CA THR A 369 13.45 -15.72 -13.81
C THR A 369 13.21 -14.61 -14.83
N ALA A 370 13.20 -13.37 -14.35
CA ALA A 370 13.26 -12.17 -15.18
C ALA A 370 14.44 -11.31 -14.73
N GLU A 371 15.14 -10.71 -15.68
CA GLU A 371 16.32 -9.89 -15.40
C GLU A 371 16.07 -8.42 -15.71
N ILE A 372 16.15 -7.57 -14.70
CA ILE A 372 15.89 -6.14 -14.83
C ILE A 372 17.25 -5.42 -14.83
N PRO A 373 17.67 -4.85 -15.97
CA PRO A 373 18.89 -4.08 -16.05
C PRO A 373 18.69 -2.72 -15.39
N LEU A 374 19.60 -2.38 -14.49
CA LEU A 374 19.59 -1.14 -13.74
C LEU A 374 20.95 -0.45 -13.83
N HIS A 375 20.97 0.82 -13.48
CA HIS A 375 22.13 1.68 -13.54
C HIS A 375 22.31 2.37 -12.19
N LEU A 376 23.51 2.24 -11.62
CA LEU A 376 23.89 2.93 -10.39
C LEU A 376 24.41 4.33 -10.73
N ARG A 377 23.89 5.35 -10.05
CA ARG A 377 24.41 6.72 -10.15
C ARG A 377 25.65 6.90 -9.29
N TYR A 378 26.51 7.82 -9.70
CA TYR A 378 27.58 8.31 -8.83
C TYR A 378 27.01 8.89 -7.53
N LEU A 379 27.52 8.38 -6.41
CA LEU A 379 27.21 8.86 -5.06
C LEU A 379 28.20 9.94 -4.63
N LYS A 380 27.91 10.60 -3.50
CA LYS A 380 28.92 11.43 -2.83
C LYS A 380 30.03 10.51 -2.29
N PRO A 381 31.31 10.93 -2.32
CA PRO A 381 32.37 10.19 -1.63
C PRO A 381 32.01 10.04 -0.15
N ALA A 382 32.09 8.82 0.36
CA ALA A 382 31.90 8.51 1.77
C ALA A 382 33.25 8.21 2.44
N ASP A 383 33.31 8.46 3.75
CA ASP A 383 34.46 8.10 4.56
C ASP A 383 34.64 6.57 4.52
N GLY A 384 35.81 6.11 4.07
CA GLY A 384 36.08 4.68 3.84
C GLY A 384 35.78 4.18 2.42
N GLY A 385 35.20 5.01 1.55
CA GLY A 385 35.06 4.74 0.11
C GLY A 385 33.87 3.85 -0.29
N TYR A 386 33.10 3.34 0.68
CA TYR A 386 31.91 2.51 0.44
C TYR A 386 30.67 3.15 1.06
N THR A 387 29.51 2.89 0.47
CA THR A 387 28.21 3.32 0.98
C THR A 387 27.21 2.23 0.67
N ASP A 388 26.52 1.77 1.71
CA ASP A 388 25.43 0.81 1.54
C ASP A 388 24.19 1.52 1.00
N LEU A 389 23.52 0.86 0.07
CA LEU A 389 22.31 1.35 -0.56
C LEU A 389 21.21 0.32 -0.43
N GLU A 390 20.01 0.80 -0.14
CA GLU A 390 18.82 -0.02 -0.04
C GLU A 390 17.89 0.26 -1.22
N VAL A 391 17.36 -0.82 -1.79
CA VAL A 391 16.37 -0.76 -2.87
C VAL A 391 15.18 -1.60 -2.41
N PRO A 392 13.97 -1.01 -2.31
CA PRO A 392 12.81 -1.78 -1.87
C PRO A 392 12.47 -2.85 -2.90
N HIS A 393 11.94 -3.98 -2.43
CA HIS A 393 11.44 -5.00 -3.35
C HIS A 393 10.26 -4.45 -4.17
N PRO A 394 10.06 -4.93 -5.41
CA PRO A 394 8.93 -4.51 -6.22
C PRO A 394 7.60 -5.06 -5.68
N ALA A 395 6.50 -4.49 -6.16
CA ALA A 395 5.20 -5.15 -6.14
C ALA A 395 5.07 -6.01 -7.40
N VAL A 396 4.94 -7.33 -7.23
CA VAL A 396 4.77 -8.29 -8.34
C VAL A 396 3.35 -8.81 -8.32
N PHE A 397 2.65 -8.69 -9.44
CA PHE A 397 1.24 -9.07 -9.53
C PHE A 397 0.82 -9.39 -10.96
N TRP A 398 -0.19 -10.25 -11.10
CA TRP A 398 -0.93 -10.38 -12.35
C TRP A 398 -2.00 -9.30 -12.45
N ALA A 399 -2.02 -8.58 -13.56
CA ALA A 399 -3.09 -7.64 -13.90
C ALA A 399 -4.03 -8.31 -14.90
N CYS A 400 -5.28 -8.54 -14.49
CA CYS A 400 -6.29 -9.21 -15.29
C CYS A 400 -7.48 -8.28 -15.57
N SER A 401 -7.99 -8.29 -16.81
CA SER A 401 -9.22 -7.57 -17.16
C SER A 401 -10.45 -8.21 -16.50
N SER A 402 -11.31 -7.41 -15.88
CA SER A 402 -12.65 -7.85 -15.44
C SER A 402 -13.70 -7.67 -16.55
N GLU A 403 -14.76 -8.47 -16.56
CA GLU A 403 -15.84 -8.46 -17.56
C GLU A 403 -16.58 -7.09 -17.70
N GLU A 404 -17.22 -6.87 -18.85
CA GLU A 404 -17.98 -5.66 -19.16
C GLU A 404 -19.13 -5.42 -18.16
N GLY A 405 -19.18 -4.21 -17.58
CA GLY A 405 -20.19 -3.81 -16.59
C GLY A 405 -19.67 -3.77 -15.15
N THR A 406 -18.53 -4.41 -14.87
CA THR A 406 -17.89 -4.39 -13.54
C THR A 406 -17.37 -2.99 -13.22
N LYS A 407 -17.93 -2.37 -12.20
CA LYS A 407 -17.32 -1.25 -11.47
C LYS A 407 -16.93 -1.83 -10.12
N PHE A 408 -15.73 -1.53 -9.61
CA PHE A 408 -15.43 -1.76 -8.20
C PHE A 408 -15.94 -0.52 -7.45
N PRO A 409 -17.18 -0.50 -6.92
CA PRO A 409 -17.59 0.59 -6.05
C PRO A 409 -16.72 0.55 -4.79
N SER A 410 -16.60 1.70 -4.11
CA SER A 410 -15.77 1.87 -2.93
C SER A 410 -16.01 0.78 -1.90
N SER A 411 -15.12 -0.21 -1.85
CA SER A 411 -15.21 -1.30 -0.88
C SER A 411 -14.64 -0.84 0.46
N PRO A 412 -15.20 -1.27 1.61
CA PRO A 412 -14.70 -0.89 2.92
C PRO A 412 -13.25 -1.31 3.16
N PHE A 413 -12.76 -2.33 2.44
CA PHE A 413 -11.41 -2.89 2.55
C PHE A 413 -10.53 -2.57 1.35
N GLU A 414 -11.02 -1.75 0.42
CA GLU A 414 -10.25 -1.36 -0.74
C GLU A 414 -9.14 -0.39 -0.35
N ARG A 415 -7.91 -0.74 -0.75
CA ARG A 415 -6.74 0.14 -0.65
C ARG A 415 -6.43 0.69 -2.04
N VAL A 416 -6.51 2.00 -2.18
CA VAL A 416 -6.29 2.74 -3.44
C VAL A 416 -5.11 3.70 -3.33
N ASN A 417 -4.66 4.24 -4.46
CA ASN A 417 -3.52 5.16 -4.55
C ASN A 417 -2.24 4.47 -4.07
N LEU A 418 -1.86 3.42 -4.80
CA LEU A 418 -0.68 2.58 -4.56
C LEU A 418 0.42 2.83 -5.61
N GLY A 419 0.20 3.78 -6.51
CA GLY A 419 1.11 4.15 -7.60
C GLY A 419 0.88 3.30 -8.84
N TYR A 420 1.05 1.98 -8.74
CA TYR A 420 0.84 1.11 -9.89
C TYR A 420 -0.63 1.00 -10.30
N ASP A 421 -1.57 1.08 -9.36
CA ASP A 421 -2.99 0.91 -9.63
C ASP A 421 -3.56 2.01 -10.53
N ALA A 422 -2.99 3.21 -10.45
CA ALA A 422 -3.27 4.34 -11.33
C ALA A 422 -2.84 4.11 -12.79
N LEU A 423 -1.97 3.14 -13.06
CA LEU A 423 -1.46 2.83 -14.40
C LEU A 423 -2.37 1.85 -15.17
N PHE A 424 -3.37 1.30 -14.49
CA PHE A 424 -4.33 0.36 -15.05
C PHE A 424 -5.73 0.96 -15.03
N GLY A 425 -6.60 0.42 -15.88
CA GLY A 425 -7.99 0.83 -15.91
C GLY A 425 -8.72 0.46 -14.61
N PRO A 426 -9.86 1.12 -14.32
CA PRO A 426 -10.70 0.81 -13.15
C PRO A 426 -11.35 -0.58 -13.22
N ARG A 427 -11.02 -1.40 -14.21
CA ARG A 427 -11.54 -2.75 -14.49
C ARG A 427 -10.42 -3.80 -14.44
N THR A 428 -9.46 -3.59 -13.55
CA THR A 428 -8.30 -4.46 -13.40
C THR A 428 -8.31 -5.10 -12.02
N VAL A 429 -8.23 -6.43 -11.99
CA VAL A 429 -7.99 -7.20 -10.77
C VAL A 429 -6.50 -7.50 -10.70
N PHE A 430 -5.91 -7.23 -9.54
CA PHE A 430 -4.51 -7.45 -9.23
C PHE A 430 -4.37 -8.69 -8.35
N TRP A 431 -3.71 -9.72 -8.86
CA TRP A 431 -3.37 -10.92 -8.12
C TRP A 431 -1.91 -10.84 -7.69
N HIS A 432 -1.69 -10.49 -6.42
CA HIS A 432 -0.36 -10.31 -5.84
C HIS A 432 0.35 -11.65 -5.66
N VAL A 433 1.58 -11.74 -6.17
CA VAL A 433 2.41 -12.95 -6.21
C VAL A 433 3.09 -13.21 -4.88
#